data_AF-A0A2I0SCE8-F1
#
_entry.id   AF-A0A2I0SCE8-F1
#
_cell.length_a   1.000
_cell.length_b   1.000
_cell.length_c   1.000
_cell.angle_alpha   90.00
_cell.angle_beta   90.00
_cell.angle_gamma   90.00
#
_symmetry.space_group_name_H-M   'P 1'
#
loop_
_entity.id
_entity.type
_entity.pdbx_description
1 polymer ?
#
loop_
_entity_poly.entity_id
_entity_poly.type
_entity_poly.pdbx_seq_one_letter_code
_entity_poly.pdbx_strand_id
1 'polypeptide(L)'
;MTTIDAIRSNPLIDEAAAERIATLWNAAYPGMRELLTTVIDGQRSYLNEHPDSSVRAEIKRHEETRLALGQLDRGTYRGCTRSPGMFDTWGALSAIKRLPMPTGSKHGGNVYRLAAELSDIEAARAAALAANA
;
A
#
# COMPACT_ATOMS: atom_id res chain seq x y z
N MET A 1 -11.91 -4.54 -3.47
CA MET A 1 -12.56 -3.80 -2.36
C MET A 1 -12.31 -4.60 -1.12
N THR A 2 -11.57 -4.01 -0.19
CA THR A 2 -11.17 -4.66 1.06
C THR A 2 -12.34 -4.62 2.04
N THR A 3 -12.61 -5.74 2.71
CA THR A 3 -13.66 -5.84 3.73
C THR A 3 -13.07 -5.65 5.13
N ILE A 4 -13.93 -5.30 6.08
CA ILE A 4 -13.57 -5.19 7.51
C ILE A 4 -13.03 -6.55 8.01
N ASP A 5 -13.71 -7.64 7.67
CA ASP A 5 -13.28 -9.01 8.01
C ASP A 5 -11.87 -9.35 7.52
N ALA A 6 -11.53 -8.92 6.30
CA ALA A 6 -10.20 -9.16 5.74
C ALA A 6 -9.10 -8.44 6.54
N ILE A 7 -9.40 -7.26 7.09
CA ILE A 7 -8.47 -6.49 7.93
C ILE A 7 -8.41 -7.09 9.35
N ARG A 8 -9.56 -7.48 9.91
CA ARG A 8 -9.67 -8.15 11.22
C ARG A 8 -8.98 -9.51 11.29
N SER A 9 -8.68 -10.13 10.15
CA SER A 9 -7.82 -11.32 10.14
C SER A 9 -6.44 -11.06 10.79
N ASN A 10 -6.04 -9.80 10.91
CA ASN A 10 -4.95 -9.39 11.77
C ASN A 10 -5.42 -9.29 13.24
N PRO A 11 -4.94 -10.17 14.15
CA PRO A 11 -5.38 -10.19 15.54
C PRO A 11 -4.98 -8.94 16.34
N LEU A 12 -4.12 -8.08 15.77
CA LEU A 12 -3.66 -6.84 16.40
C LEU A 12 -4.55 -5.62 16.07
N ILE A 13 -5.59 -5.80 15.26
CA ILE A 13 -6.47 -4.72 14.83
C ILE A 13 -7.86 -4.93 15.44
N ASP A 14 -8.34 -3.95 16.22
CA ASP A 14 -9.70 -3.97 16.76
C ASP A 14 -10.75 -3.63 15.69
N GLU A 15 -12.04 -3.83 16.01
CA GLU A 15 -13.16 -3.57 15.08
C GLU A 15 -13.13 -2.14 14.55
N ALA A 16 -12.98 -1.16 15.45
CA ALA A 16 -13.05 0.25 15.09
C ALA A 16 -11.89 0.65 14.16
N ALA A 17 -10.68 0.13 14.39
CA ALA A 17 -9.54 0.32 13.51
C ALA A 17 -9.75 -0.40 12.18
N ALA A 18 -10.30 -1.62 12.17
CA ALA A 18 -10.57 -2.34 10.94
C ALA A 18 -11.59 -1.62 10.05
N GLU A 19 -12.66 -1.07 10.64
CA GLU A 19 -13.62 -0.20 9.95
C GLU A 19 -12.94 1.02 9.33
N ARG A 20 -12.17 1.77 10.12
CA ARG A 20 -11.46 2.98 9.65
C ARG A 20 -10.50 2.66 8.50
N ILE A 21 -9.70 1.60 8.65
CA ILE A 21 -8.76 1.17 7.60
C ILE A 21 -9.51 0.74 6.35
N ALA A 22 -10.61 -0.03 6.46
CA ALA A 22 -11.41 -0.45 5.31
C ALA A 22 -11.92 0.77 4.52
N THR A 23 -12.48 1.75 5.23
CA THR A 23 -12.98 3.00 4.63
C THR A 23 -11.86 3.78 3.95
N LEU A 24 -10.75 4.02 4.64
CA LEU A 24 -9.62 4.79 4.09
C LEU A 24 -8.95 4.07 2.92
N TRP A 25 -8.76 2.76 3.04
CA TRP A 25 -8.19 1.93 1.99
C TRP A 25 -9.04 1.97 0.73
N ASN A 26 -10.35 1.71 0.84
CA ASN A 26 -11.24 1.71 -0.31
C ASN A 26 -11.38 3.10 -0.96
N ALA A 27 -11.21 4.18 -0.19
CA ALA A 27 -11.17 5.54 -0.72
C ALA A 27 -9.85 5.89 -1.44
N ALA A 28 -8.73 5.30 -1.03
CA ALA A 28 -7.40 5.59 -1.58
C ALA A 28 -6.98 4.64 -2.72
N TYR A 29 -7.33 3.36 -2.62
CA TYR A 29 -6.84 2.28 -3.48
C TYR A 29 -7.07 2.50 -4.99
N PRO A 30 -8.25 2.96 -5.45
CA PRO A 30 -8.44 3.27 -6.86
C PRO A 30 -7.43 4.30 -7.38
N GLY A 31 -7.16 5.35 -6.59
CA GLY A 31 -6.19 6.40 -6.94
C GLY A 31 -4.74 5.92 -6.91
N MET A 32 -4.35 5.08 -5.95
CA MET A 32 -3.03 4.46 -5.92
C MET A 32 -2.77 3.59 -7.16
N ARG A 33 -3.79 2.84 -7.58
CA ARG A 33 -3.74 1.98 -8.77
C ARG A 33 -3.70 2.79 -10.07
N GLU A 34 -4.50 3.84 -10.17
CA GLU A 34 -4.50 4.78 -11.30
C GLU A 34 -3.12 5.40 -11.46
N LEU A 35 -2.58 5.98 -10.40
CA LEU A 35 -1.27 6.64 -10.40
C LEU A 35 -0.14 5.71 -10.90
N LEU A 36 -0.03 4.51 -10.32
CA LEU A 36 1.00 3.55 -10.74
C LEU A 36 0.82 3.15 -12.20
N THR A 37 -0.41 2.96 -12.66
CA THR A 37 -0.68 2.60 -14.05
C THR A 37 -0.24 3.72 -14.99
N THR A 38 -0.64 4.97 -14.72
CA THR A 38 -0.25 6.14 -15.52
C THR A 38 1.28 6.31 -15.57
N VAL A 39 1.97 6.18 -14.44
CA VAL A 39 3.44 6.33 -14.39
C VAL A 39 4.12 5.18 -15.13
N ILE A 40 3.71 3.93 -14.94
CA ILE A 40 4.26 2.78 -15.66
C ILE A 40 4.09 2.95 -17.17
N ASP A 41 2.91 3.33 -17.63
CA ASP A 41 2.62 3.49 -19.06
C ASP A 41 3.41 4.65 -19.68
N GLY A 42 3.55 5.76 -18.95
CA GLY A 42 4.41 6.88 -19.36
C GLY A 42 5.88 6.49 -19.46
N GLN A 43 6.41 5.79 -18.45
CA GLN A 43 7.80 5.32 -18.43
C GLN A 43 8.08 4.30 -19.55
N ARG A 44 7.14 3.37 -19.82
CA ARG A 44 7.25 2.43 -20.93
C ARG A 44 7.25 3.13 -22.29
N SER A 45 6.41 4.15 -22.46
CA SER A 45 6.39 4.96 -23.68
C SER A 45 7.71 5.68 -23.89
N TYR A 46 8.26 6.29 -22.83
CA TYR A 46 9.59 6.92 -22.87
C TYR A 46 10.69 5.93 -23.27
N LEU A 47 10.69 4.72 -22.72
CA LEU A 47 11.69 3.70 -23.04
C LEU A 47 11.68 3.22 -24.49
N ASN A 48 10.57 3.34 -25.20
CA ASN A 48 10.50 2.99 -26.62
C ASN A 48 11.35 3.93 -27.47
N GLU A 49 11.49 5.19 -27.06
CA GLU A 49 12.27 6.22 -27.75
C GLU A 49 13.67 6.40 -27.14
N HIS A 50 13.81 6.15 -25.83
CA HIS A 50 15.02 6.41 -25.07
C HIS A 50 15.39 5.20 -24.20
N PRO A 51 16.17 4.24 -24.73
CA PRO A 51 16.58 3.06 -23.97
C PRO A 51 17.38 3.43 -22.72
N ASP A 52 16.78 3.25 -21.54
CA ASP A 52 17.38 3.57 -20.25
C ASP A 52 17.22 2.41 -19.24
N SER A 53 18.33 1.89 -18.74
CA SER A 53 18.34 0.78 -17.78
C SER A 53 17.80 1.19 -16.39
N SER A 54 17.97 2.45 -16.00
CA SER A 54 17.52 2.97 -14.70
C SER A 54 16.00 3.10 -14.67
N VAL A 55 15.41 3.64 -15.73
CA VAL A 55 13.95 3.75 -15.90
C VAL A 55 13.33 2.35 -15.99
N ARG A 56 13.99 1.40 -16.66
CA ARG A 56 13.53 0.00 -16.69
C ARG A 56 13.49 -0.62 -15.29
N ALA A 57 14.50 -0.36 -14.46
CA ALA A 57 14.52 -0.82 -13.08
C ALA A 57 13.42 -0.14 -12.23
N GLU A 58 13.10 1.12 -12.52
CA GLU A 58 12.03 1.85 -11.85
C GLU A 58 10.63 1.31 -12.18
N ILE A 59 10.36 1.03 -13.45
CA ILE A 59 9.12 0.38 -13.89
C ILE A 59 8.90 -0.92 -13.12
N LYS A 60 9.94 -1.75 -12.99
CA LYS A 60 9.86 -3.01 -12.24
C LYS A 60 9.45 -2.76 -10.78
N ARG A 61 10.02 -1.76 -10.10
CA ARG A 61 9.64 -1.40 -8.73
C ARG A 61 8.19 -0.92 -8.63
N HIS A 62 7.71 -0.16 -9.61
CA HIS A 62 6.32 0.28 -9.69
C HIS A 62 5.36 -0.91 -9.93
N GLU A 63 5.72 -1.85 -10.79
CA GLU A 63 4.95 -3.07 -11.04
C GLU A 63 4.86 -3.96 -9.79
N GLU A 64 5.97 -4.14 -9.08
CA GLU A 64 6.01 -4.86 -7.80
C GLU A 64 5.14 -4.17 -6.75
N THR A 65 5.19 -2.85 -6.66
CA THR A 65 4.34 -2.06 -5.75
C THR A 65 2.86 -2.21 -6.12
N ARG A 66 2.52 -2.17 -7.42
CA ARG A 66 1.15 -2.38 -7.91
C ARG A 66 0.64 -3.78 -7.59
N LEU A 67 1.50 -4.80 -7.72
CA LEU A 67 1.18 -6.18 -7.36
C LEU A 67 0.91 -6.30 -5.86
N ALA A 68 1.77 -5.73 -5.02
CA ALA A 68 1.61 -5.73 -3.56
C ALA A 68 0.29 -5.07 -3.14
N LEU A 69 -0.04 -3.89 -3.69
CA LEU A 69 -1.32 -3.23 -3.43
C LEU A 69 -2.51 -4.10 -3.83
N GLY A 70 -2.45 -4.77 -4.98
CA GLY A 70 -3.50 -5.68 -5.43
C GLY A 70 -3.64 -6.91 -4.53
N GLN A 71 -2.54 -7.43 -3.98
CA GLN A 71 -2.58 -8.53 -3.02
C GLN A 71 -3.17 -8.09 -1.68
N LEU A 72 -2.80 -6.90 -1.20
CA LEU A 72 -3.37 -6.29 0.00
C LEU A 72 -4.87 -6.06 -0.13
N ASP A 73 -5.34 -5.50 -1.26
CA ASP A 73 -6.78 -5.28 -1.49
C ASP A 73 -7.61 -6.57 -1.48
N ARG A 74 -6.97 -7.70 -1.79
CA ARG A 74 -7.58 -9.04 -1.79
C ARG A 74 -7.34 -9.81 -0.49
N GLY A 75 -6.61 -9.26 0.48
CA GLY A 75 -6.22 -9.97 1.70
C GLY A 75 -5.32 -11.19 1.43
N THR A 76 -4.53 -11.15 0.36
CA THR A 76 -3.66 -12.26 -0.08
C THR A 76 -2.17 -11.94 0.04
N TYR A 77 -1.85 -10.77 0.60
CA TYR A 77 -0.47 -10.31 0.74
C TYR A 77 0.28 -11.17 1.76
N ARG A 78 1.55 -11.46 1.46
CA ARG A 78 2.44 -12.26 2.31
C ARG A 78 3.73 -11.50 2.53
N GLY A 79 3.99 -11.05 3.76
CA GLY A 79 5.25 -10.41 4.13
C GLY A 79 6.46 -11.35 4.09
N CYS A 80 6.23 -12.65 4.31
CA CYS A 80 7.21 -13.70 4.06
C CYS A 80 6.55 -14.93 3.44
N THR A 81 7.33 -15.82 2.83
CA THR A 81 6.82 -17.01 2.13
C THR A 81 6.02 -17.97 3.02
N ARG A 82 6.25 -17.94 4.34
CA ARG A 82 5.60 -18.81 5.34
C ARG A 82 4.38 -18.18 6.03
N SER A 83 4.14 -16.88 5.87
CA SER A 83 2.99 -16.21 6.50
C SER A 83 1.68 -16.56 5.78
N PRO A 84 0.55 -16.63 6.51
CA PRO A 84 -0.76 -16.66 5.87
C PRO A 84 -0.96 -15.39 5.03
N GLY A 85 -1.75 -15.50 3.96
CA GLY A 85 -2.16 -14.33 3.18
C GLY A 85 -3.16 -13.51 3.98
N MET A 86 -2.92 -12.20 4.12
CA MET A 86 -3.80 -11.30 4.87
C MET A 86 -3.63 -9.85 4.42
N PHE A 87 -4.46 -8.95 4.96
CA PHE A 87 -4.16 -7.52 4.93
C PHE A 87 -3.07 -7.22 5.97
N ASP A 88 -1.96 -6.64 5.54
CA ASP A 88 -0.81 -6.31 6.39
C ASP A 88 -0.60 -4.79 6.42
N THR A 89 -0.71 -4.19 7.60
CA THR A 89 -0.63 -2.74 7.82
C THR A 89 0.75 -2.18 7.51
N TRP A 90 1.82 -2.90 7.88
CA TRP A 90 3.18 -2.55 7.53
C TRP A 90 3.43 -2.64 6.02
N GLY A 91 3.01 -3.73 5.38
CA GLY A 91 3.09 -3.94 3.94
C GLY A 91 2.33 -2.86 3.16
N ALA A 92 1.14 -2.48 3.64
CA ALA A 92 0.37 -1.36 3.12
C ALA A 92 1.12 -0.03 3.22
N LEU A 93 1.66 0.30 4.39
CA LEU A 93 2.42 1.54 4.60
C LEU A 93 3.70 1.57 3.74
N SER A 94 4.39 0.43 3.62
CA SER A 94 5.58 0.26 2.78
C SER A 94 5.27 0.46 1.29
N ALA A 95 4.15 -0.08 0.81
CA ALA A 95 3.69 0.12 -0.55
C ALA A 95 3.33 1.59 -0.82
N ILE A 96 2.65 2.26 0.12
CA ILE A 96 2.29 3.68 0.02
C ILE A 96 3.53 4.57 -0.09
N LYS A 97 4.57 4.31 0.72
CA LYS A 97 5.84 5.06 0.68
C LYS A 97 6.58 4.96 -0.66
N ARG A 98 6.29 3.92 -1.45
CA ARG A 98 6.90 3.69 -2.77
C ARG A 98 6.07 4.26 -3.93
N LEU A 99 4.91 4.86 -3.64
CA LEU A 99 4.10 5.47 -4.68
C LEU A 99 4.81 6.69 -5.28
N PRO A 100 4.80 6.85 -6.61
CA PRO A 100 5.33 8.03 -7.28
C PRO A 100 4.32 9.18 -7.16
N MET A 101 4.10 9.68 -5.94
CA MET A 101 3.10 10.70 -5.61
C MET A 101 3.66 12.11 -5.91
N PRO A 102 3.25 12.79 -7.00
CA PRO A 102 3.63 14.18 -7.20
C PRO A 102 2.93 15.06 -6.16
N THR A 103 3.61 16.13 -5.77
CA THR A 103 3.02 17.18 -4.94
C THR A 103 1.76 17.73 -5.62
N GLY A 104 0.66 17.81 -4.88
CA GLY A 104 -0.63 18.26 -5.42
C GLY A 104 -1.41 17.23 -6.24
N SER A 105 -1.02 15.95 -6.23
CA SER A 105 -1.81 14.87 -6.84
C SER A 105 -3.27 14.91 -6.37
N LYS A 106 -4.21 14.79 -7.32
CA LYS A 106 -5.66 14.70 -7.04
C LYS A 106 -6.02 13.55 -6.10
N HIS A 107 -5.16 12.53 -5.99
CA HIS A 107 -5.34 11.37 -5.10
C HIS A 107 -4.68 11.54 -3.73
N GLY A 108 -3.86 12.58 -3.55
CA GLY A 108 -3.00 12.73 -2.37
C GLY A 108 -3.74 12.78 -1.05
N GLY A 109 -4.88 13.48 -0.99
CA GLY A 109 -5.65 13.61 0.25
C GLY A 109 -6.05 12.27 0.87
N ASN A 110 -6.56 11.34 0.07
CA ASN A 110 -6.97 10.03 0.57
C ASN A 110 -5.76 9.15 0.92
N VAL A 111 -4.72 9.18 0.10
CA VAL A 111 -3.49 8.40 0.34
C VAL A 111 -2.79 8.86 1.62
N TYR A 112 -2.70 10.17 1.87
CA TYR A 112 -2.05 10.70 3.09
C TYR A 112 -2.85 10.41 4.36
N ARG A 113 -4.19 10.47 4.31
CA ARG A 113 -5.03 10.06 5.46
C ARG A 113 -4.86 8.59 5.79
N LEU A 114 -4.86 7.73 4.76
CA LEU A 114 -4.57 6.30 4.93
C LEU A 114 -3.16 6.08 5.49
N ALA A 115 -2.16 6.79 4.99
CA ALA A 115 -0.78 6.69 5.46
C ALA A 115 -0.65 7.09 6.93
N ALA A 116 -1.35 8.13 7.37
CA ALA A 116 -1.38 8.56 8.76
C ALA A 116 -1.97 7.48 9.67
N GLU A 117 -3.16 6.96 9.35
CA GLU A 117 -3.81 5.91 10.14
C GLU A 117 -2.92 4.66 10.26
N LEU A 118 -2.34 4.19 9.14
CA LEU A 118 -1.43 3.05 9.16
C LEU A 118 -0.16 3.32 9.97
N SER A 119 0.37 4.54 9.91
CA SER A 119 1.54 4.94 10.69
C SER A 119 1.26 4.96 12.19
N ASP A 120 0.09 5.46 12.60
CA ASP A 120 -0.30 5.51 14.01
C ASP A 120 -0.52 4.10 14.58
N ILE A 121 -1.12 3.20 13.79
CA ILE A 121 -1.28 1.79 14.16
C ILE A 121 0.07 1.10 14.35
N GLU A 122 1.02 1.27 13.42
CA GLU A 122 2.36 0.68 13.55
C GLU A 122 3.15 1.28 14.72
N ALA A 123 2.99 2.58 14.99
CA ALA A 123 3.61 3.22 16.16
C ALA A 123 3.05 2.67 17.48
N ALA A 124 1.72 2.53 17.59
CA ALA A 124 1.06 1.93 18.75
C ALA A 124 1.52 0.47 18.95
N ARG A 125 1.63 -0.30 17.87
CA ARG A 125 2.15 -1.67 17.89
C ARG A 125 3.59 -1.73 18.40
N ALA A 126 4.46 -0.87 17.89
CA ALA A 126 5.86 -0.82 18.32
C ALA A 126 5.97 -0.49 19.82
N ALA A 127 5.15 0.45 20.32
CA ALA A 127 5.09 0.79 21.74
C ALA A 127 4.60 -0.39 22.59
N ALA A 128 3.57 -1.12 22.15
CA ALA A 128 3.05 -2.29 22.85
C ALA A 128 4.07 -3.44 22.91
N LEU A 129 4.85 -3.66 21.84
CA LEU A 129 5.94 -4.64 21.84
C LEU A 129 7.06 -4.26 22.81
N ALA A 130 7.44 -2.98 22.83
CA ALA A 130 8.47 -2.48 23.75
C ALA A 130 8.05 -2.56 25.23
N ALA A 131 6.76 -2.45 25.54
CA ALA A 131 6.24 -2.58 26.90
C ALA A 131 6.20 -4.03 27.43
N ASN A 132 6.26 -5.02 26.53
CA ASN A 132 6.19 -6.46 26.86
C ASN A 132 7.54 -7.19 26.70
N ALA A 133 8.62 -6.46 26.41
CA ALA A 133 9.98 -6.97 26.26
C ALA A 133 10.80 -6.71 27.53
#